data_AF-N6ZUP2-F1
#
_entry.id   AF-N6ZUP2-F1
#
_cell.length_a   1.000
_cell.length_b   1.000
_cell.length_c   1.000
_cell.angle_alpha   90.00
_cell.angle_beta   90.00
_cell.angle_gamma   90.00
#
_symmetry.space_group_name_H-M   'P 1'
#
loop_
_entity.id
_entity.type
_entity.pdbx_description
1 polymer ?
#
loop_
_entity_poly.entity_id
_entity_poly.type
_entity_poly.pdbx_seq_one_letter_code
_entity_poly.pdbx_strand_id
1 'polypeptide(L)'
;MQSASNDNAVIDRVLLDRPRWTAIRAEVQRAFNARLAAHGIKPGAWKVGDNPVDRLLGKELCVLAWAVEQMEMEKIPVAVRNWLALRPEERWWLFGMTAMSTGGVMDAGKGWRAALKHALGDVAQSELLAPRARRGKPEQEVAQASLGLFGDEAP
;
A
#
# COMPACT_ATOMS: atom_id res chain seq x y z
N MET A 1 9.84 -35.24 19.45
CA MET A 1 8.55 -35.49 18.77
C MET A 1 7.64 -34.34 19.17
N GLN A 2 7.08 -33.49 18.31
CA GLN A 2 6.58 -33.68 16.95
C GLN A 2 7.08 -32.54 16.05
N SER A 3 7.58 -32.93 14.87
CA SER A 3 7.65 -32.07 13.69
C SER A 3 6.21 -31.68 13.33
N ALA A 4 5.80 -30.47 13.67
CA ALA A 4 4.52 -29.95 13.19
C ALA A 4 4.67 -29.74 11.68
N SER A 5 3.94 -30.55 10.94
CA SER A 5 3.76 -30.54 9.50
C SER A 5 3.77 -29.10 8.96
N ASN A 6 4.49 -28.87 7.87
CA ASN A 6 4.29 -27.69 7.04
C ASN A 6 2.84 -27.72 6.53
N ASP A 7 1.93 -27.14 7.31
CA ASP A 7 0.58 -26.85 6.89
C ASP A 7 0.72 -25.79 5.80
N ASN A 8 0.78 -26.25 4.56
CA ASN A 8 0.57 -25.43 3.38
C ASN A 8 -0.92 -25.05 3.29
N ALA A 9 -1.48 -24.57 4.40
CA ALA A 9 -2.86 -24.17 4.53
C ALA A 9 -3.11 -23.06 3.51
N VAL A 10 -3.99 -23.34 2.57
CA VAL A 10 -4.46 -22.34 1.62
C VAL A 10 -5.29 -21.34 2.42
N ILE A 11 -4.85 -20.09 2.47
CA ILE A 11 -5.54 -19.02 3.19
C ILE A 11 -6.15 -18.07 2.16
N ASP A 12 -7.48 -18.02 2.15
CA ASP A 12 -8.21 -17.00 1.40
C ASP A 12 -8.09 -15.64 2.09
N ARG A 13 -7.41 -14.71 1.42
CA ARG A 13 -7.11 -13.38 1.97
C ARG A 13 -8.18 -12.35 1.65
N VAL A 14 -8.76 -12.40 0.46
CA VAL A 14 -9.65 -11.35 -0.04
C VAL A 14 -10.55 -11.89 -1.14
N LEU A 15 -11.79 -11.41 -1.18
CA LEU A 15 -12.74 -11.66 -2.26
C LEU A 15 -13.06 -10.33 -2.93
N LEU A 16 -12.76 -10.22 -4.23
CA LEU A 16 -13.10 -9.05 -5.03
C LEU A 16 -14.13 -9.42 -6.09
N ASP A 17 -15.11 -8.55 -6.28
CA ASP A 17 -15.99 -8.65 -7.42
C ASP A 17 -15.23 -8.38 -8.74
N ARG A 18 -15.84 -8.81 -9.84
CA ARG A 18 -15.23 -8.71 -11.16
C ARG A 18 -14.94 -7.26 -11.58
N PRO A 19 -15.82 -6.27 -11.34
CA PRO A 19 -15.52 -4.87 -11.65
C PRO A 19 -14.29 -4.33 -10.91
N ARG A 20 -14.18 -4.53 -9.58
CA ARG A 20 -13.04 -4.05 -8.78
C ARG A 20 -11.74 -4.72 -9.20
N TRP A 21 -11.77 -6.03 -9.44
CA TRP A 21 -10.60 -6.73 -9.97
C TRP A 21 -10.16 -6.16 -11.31
N THR A 22 -11.11 -5.92 -12.22
CA THR A 22 -10.82 -5.37 -13.56
C THR A 22 -10.21 -3.97 -13.46
N ALA A 23 -10.63 -3.17 -12.48
CA ALA A 23 -10.12 -1.82 -12.25
C ALA A 23 -8.65 -1.79 -11.78
N ILE A 24 -8.19 -2.78 -11.02
CA ILE A 24 -6.81 -2.80 -10.49
C ILE A 24 -5.85 -3.67 -11.30
N ARG A 25 -6.36 -4.70 -12.01
CA ARG A 25 -5.50 -5.79 -12.51
C ARG A 25 -4.38 -5.33 -13.46
N ALA A 26 -4.68 -4.42 -14.38
CA ALA A 26 -3.74 -4.00 -15.41
C ALA A 26 -2.57 -3.21 -14.81
N GLU A 27 -2.89 -2.36 -13.84
CA GLU A 27 -1.94 -1.53 -13.11
C GLU A 27 -1.01 -2.39 -12.24
N VAL A 28 -1.57 -3.35 -11.51
CA VAL A 28 -0.78 -4.28 -10.70
C VAL A 28 0.10 -5.17 -11.58
N GLN A 29 -0.45 -5.75 -12.64
CA GLN A 29 0.33 -6.58 -13.57
C GLN A 29 1.51 -5.79 -14.16
N ARG A 30 1.28 -4.53 -14.56
CA ARG A 30 2.35 -3.66 -15.08
C ARG A 30 3.44 -3.41 -14.03
N ALA A 31 3.05 -3.04 -12.81
CA ALA A 31 3.99 -2.78 -11.73
C ALA A 31 4.81 -4.02 -11.36
N PHE A 32 4.18 -5.20 -11.32
CA PHE A 32 4.85 -6.46 -11.02
C PHE A 32 5.80 -6.87 -12.14
N ASN A 33 5.35 -6.76 -13.40
CA ASN A 33 6.18 -7.10 -14.55
C ASN A 33 7.40 -6.18 -14.70
N ALA A 34 7.27 -4.89 -14.36
CA ALA A 34 8.41 -3.97 -14.33
C ALA A 34 9.47 -4.44 -13.32
N ARG A 35 9.05 -4.93 -12.14
CA ARG A 35 9.97 -5.48 -11.13
C ARG A 35 10.58 -6.81 -11.56
N LEU A 36 9.79 -7.71 -12.15
CA LEU A 36 10.31 -8.96 -12.71
C LEU A 36 11.39 -8.68 -13.76
N ALA A 37 11.12 -7.76 -14.69
CA ALA A 37 12.05 -7.36 -15.74
C ALA A 37 13.34 -6.75 -15.16
N ALA A 38 13.24 -5.91 -14.12
CA ALA A 38 14.40 -5.33 -13.44
C ALA A 38 15.31 -6.40 -12.79
N HIS A 39 14.77 -7.57 -12.45
CA HIS A 39 15.52 -8.71 -11.92
C HIS A 39 15.86 -9.77 -13.00
N GLY A 40 15.65 -9.48 -14.28
CA GLY A 40 15.91 -10.42 -15.37
C GLY A 40 14.93 -11.61 -15.42
N ILE A 41 13.81 -11.52 -14.72
CA ILE A 41 12.77 -12.55 -14.68
C ILE A 41 11.73 -12.24 -15.75
N LYS A 42 11.28 -13.28 -16.47
CA LYS A 42 10.27 -13.14 -17.53
C LYS A 42 8.95 -12.57 -16.96
N PRO A 43 8.38 -11.52 -17.58
CA PRO A 43 7.06 -11.00 -17.21
C PRO A 43 5.95 -12.05 -17.26
N GLY A 44 4.99 -11.93 -16.33
CA GLY A 44 3.81 -12.78 -16.26
C GLY A 44 2.60 -12.21 -17.01
N ALA A 45 1.77 -13.10 -17.55
CA ALA A 45 0.47 -12.75 -18.12
C ALA A 45 -0.64 -13.28 -17.19
N TRP A 46 -1.63 -12.44 -16.88
CA TRP A 46 -2.76 -12.83 -16.04
C TRP A 46 -3.93 -13.30 -16.89
N LYS A 47 -4.29 -14.57 -16.72
CA LYS A 47 -5.41 -15.22 -17.42
C LYS A 47 -6.58 -15.49 -16.48
N VAL A 48 -7.72 -15.92 -17.02
CA VAL A 48 -8.82 -16.39 -16.17
C VAL A 48 -8.40 -17.70 -15.48
N GLY A 49 -8.76 -17.84 -14.20
CA GLY A 49 -8.35 -18.96 -13.34
C GLY A 49 -7.14 -18.61 -12.48
N ASP A 50 -6.40 -19.64 -12.09
CA ASP A 50 -5.28 -19.48 -11.15
C ASP A 50 -4.05 -18.92 -11.83
N ASN A 51 -3.47 -17.89 -11.21
CA ASN A 51 -2.23 -17.26 -11.64
C ASN A 51 -1.24 -17.29 -10.48
N PRO A 52 -0.13 -18.05 -10.56
CA PRO A 52 0.89 -18.03 -9.52
C PRO A 52 1.58 -16.67 -9.53
N VAL A 53 1.79 -16.12 -8.33
CA VAL A 53 2.46 -14.84 -8.11
C VAL A 53 3.53 -15.07 -7.04
N ASP A 54 4.69 -14.41 -7.19
CA ASP A 54 5.72 -14.43 -6.16
C ASP A 54 5.14 -14.03 -4.80
N ARG A 55 5.61 -14.67 -3.72
CA ARG A 55 5.07 -14.48 -2.38
C ARG A 55 5.04 -13.02 -1.93
N LEU A 56 6.07 -12.22 -2.25
CA LEU A 56 6.13 -10.81 -1.85
C LEU A 56 5.16 -9.97 -2.68
N LEU A 57 5.08 -10.24 -3.98
CA LEU A 57 4.11 -9.60 -4.87
C LEU A 57 2.67 -9.94 -4.47
N GLY A 58 2.41 -11.18 -4.04
CA GLY A 58 1.11 -11.60 -3.51
C GLY A 58 0.70 -10.82 -2.25
N LYS A 59 1.65 -10.54 -1.35
CA LYS A 59 1.41 -9.68 -0.17
C LYS A 59 1.03 -8.26 -0.57
N GLU A 60 1.76 -7.68 -1.52
CA GLU A 60 1.51 -6.32 -2.01
C GLU A 60 0.14 -6.21 -2.70
N LEU A 61 -0.24 -7.24 -3.48
CA LEU A 61 -1.57 -7.33 -4.09
C LEU A 61 -2.67 -7.41 -3.02
N CYS A 62 -2.48 -8.18 -1.94
CA CYS A 62 -3.46 -8.26 -0.85
C CYS A 62 -3.73 -6.88 -0.23
N VAL A 63 -2.71 -6.05 -0.02
CA VAL A 63 -2.87 -4.69 0.54
C VAL A 63 -3.77 -3.83 -0.34
N LEU A 64 -3.56 -3.83 -1.66
CA LEU A 64 -4.41 -3.08 -2.57
C LEU A 64 -5.82 -3.65 -2.60
N ALA A 65 -5.96 -4.97 -2.68
CA ALA A 65 -7.25 -5.65 -2.74
C ALA A 65 -8.10 -5.38 -1.49
N TRP A 66 -7.50 -5.43 -0.30
CA TRP A 66 -8.14 -5.07 0.98
C TRP A 66 -8.59 -3.62 1.05
N ALA A 67 -7.89 -2.70 0.38
CA ALA A 67 -8.31 -1.31 0.35
C ALA A 67 -9.52 -1.09 -0.57
N VAL A 68 -9.56 -1.76 -1.73
CA VAL A 68 -10.56 -1.49 -2.77
C VAL A 68 -11.85 -2.30 -2.65
N GLU A 69 -11.85 -3.40 -1.89
CA GLU A 69 -13.00 -4.32 -1.79
C GLU A 69 -14.33 -3.67 -1.37
N GLN A 70 -14.29 -2.66 -0.51
CA GLN A 70 -15.47 -1.91 -0.05
C GLN A 70 -15.37 -0.43 -0.43
N MET A 71 -14.51 -0.10 -1.39
CA MET A 71 -14.34 1.25 -1.90
C MET A 71 -15.36 1.52 -3.01
N GLU A 72 -15.82 2.76 -3.10
CA GLU A 72 -16.58 3.25 -4.27
C GLU A 72 -15.70 3.16 -5.53
N MET A 73 -16.28 2.70 -6.64
CA MET A 73 -15.52 2.46 -7.88
C MET A 73 -14.74 3.70 -8.36
N GLU A 74 -15.27 4.90 -8.11
CA GLU A 74 -14.68 6.19 -8.49
C GLU A 74 -13.37 6.50 -7.75
N LYS A 75 -13.18 5.93 -6.54
CA LYS A 75 -11.97 6.14 -5.72
C LYS A 75 -10.87 5.13 -6.00
N ILE A 76 -11.17 4.03 -6.71
CA ILE A 76 -10.18 2.98 -7.01
C ILE A 76 -8.96 3.51 -7.77
N PRO A 77 -9.09 4.40 -8.78
CA PRO A 77 -7.92 4.97 -9.46
C PRO A 77 -6.99 5.75 -8.51
N VAL A 78 -7.57 6.46 -7.53
CA VAL A 78 -6.81 7.17 -6.49
C VAL A 78 -6.07 6.17 -5.60
N ALA A 79 -6.76 5.09 -5.17
CA ALA A 79 -6.16 4.04 -4.38
C ALA A 79 -5.00 3.32 -5.08
N VAL A 80 -5.14 3.04 -6.38
CA VAL A 80 -4.07 2.46 -7.18
C VAL A 80 -2.88 3.41 -7.27
N ARG A 81 -3.11 4.70 -7.54
CA ARG A 81 -2.05 5.72 -7.58
C ARG A 81 -1.31 5.80 -6.23
N ASN A 82 -2.05 5.89 -5.13
CA ASN A 82 -1.48 5.99 -3.80
C ASN A 82 -0.71 4.70 -3.43
N TRP A 83 -1.22 3.53 -3.78
CA TRP A 83 -0.53 2.25 -3.59
C TRP A 83 0.76 2.15 -4.41
N LEU A 84 0.78 2.66 -5.65
CA LEU A 84 1.99 2.73 -6.48
C LEU A 84 3.06 3.67 -5.90
N ALA A 85 2.65 4.72 -5.19
CA ALA A 85 3.56 5.67 -4.55
C ALA A 85 4.26 5.10 -3.29
N LEU A 86 3.70 4.06 -2.66
CA LEU A 86 4.33 3.39 -1.53
C LEU A 86 5.62 2.67 -1.95
N ARG A 87 6.61 2.66 -1.07
CA ARG A 87 7.77 1.78 -1.19
C ARG A 87 7.37 0.32 -0.94
N PRO A 88 8.05 -0.67 -1.55
CA PRO A 88 7.76 -2.09 -1.30
C PRO A 88 7.75 -2.46 0.19
N GLU A 89 8.66 -1.88 0.98
CA GLU A 89 8.77 -2.12 2.43
C GLU A 89 7.53 -1.61 3.18
N GLU A 90 7.00 -0.45 2.79
CA GLU A 90 5.77 0.12 3.36
C GLU A 90 4.58 -0.80 3.07
N ARG A 91 4.51 -1.37 1.86
CA ARG A 91 3.47 -2.35 1.51
C ARG A 91 3.60 -3.63 2.31
N TRP A 92 4.81 -4.15 2.53
CA TRP A 92 5.00 -5.36 3.32
C TRP A 92 4.71 -5.15 4.80
N TRP A 93 5.01 -3.96 5.33
CA TRP A 93 4.63 -3.57 6.68
C TRP A 93 3.10 -3.50 6.82
N LEU A 94 2.41 -2.83 5.90
CA LEU A 94 0.94 -2.78 5.87
C LEU A 94 0.32 -4.17 5.75
N PHE A 95 0.92 -5.06 4.95
CA PHE A 95 0.49 -6.46 4.88
C PHE A 95 0.60 -7.13 6.24
N GLY A 96 1.74 -7.00 6.93
CA GLY A 96 1.96 -7.61 8.24
C GLY A 96 0.91 -7.16 9.26
N MET A 97 0.73 -5.85 9.40
CA MET A 97 -0.24 -5.27 10.33
C MET A 97 -1.67 -5.75 10.05
N THR A 98 -2.07 -5.77 8.78
CA THR A 98 -3.43 -6.18 8.39
C THR A 98 -3.61 -7.69 8.52
N ALA A 99 -2.62 -8.49 8.14
CA ALA A 99 -2.68 -9.94 8.16
C ALA A 99 -2.74 -10.53 9.58
N MET A 100 -2.13 -9.84 10.56
CA MET A 100 -2.13 -10.25 11.96
C MET A 100 -3.48 -10.02 12.66
N SER A 101 -4.26 -9.02 12.23
CA SER A 101 -5.52 -8.65 12.88
C SER A 101 -6.77 -9.03 12.08
N THR A 102 -6.75 -8.77 10.78
CA THR A 102 -7.92 -8.76 9.89
C THR A 102 -7.52 -9.31 8.52
N GLY A 103 -6.77 -10.41 8.53
CA GLY A 103 -6.13 -10.97 7.35
C GLY A 103 -6.95 -12.02 6.59
N GLY A 104 -8.12 -12.39 7.10
CA GLY A 104 -8.98 -13.41 6.50
C GLY A 104 -10.02 -12.83 5.57
N VAL A 105 -10.56 -13.65 4.68
CA VAL A 105 -11.60 -13.25 3.72
C VAL A 105 -12.84 -12.63 4.37
N MET A 106 -13.22 -13.08 5.57
CA MET A 106 -14.41 -12.61 6.31
C MET A 106 -14.20 -11.31 7.09
N ASP A 107 -13.00 -10.72 7.03
CA ASP A 107 -12.65 -9.53 7.81
C ASP A 107 -12.86 -8.21 7.07
N ALA A 108 -13.64 -8.22 5.98
CA ALA A 108 -13.85 -7.05 5.16
C ALA A 108 -14.38 -5.85 5.97
N GLY A 109 -13.84 -4.65 5.69
CA GLY A 109 -14.37 -3.39 6.22
C GLY A 109 -14.13 -3.10 7.71
N LYS A 110 -13.35 -3.90 8.45
CA LYS A 110 -13.01 -3.63 9.86
C LYS A 110 -11.51 -3.49 10.10
N GLY A 111 -11.15 -2.82 11.19
CA GLY A 111 -9.76 -2.67 11.65
C GLY A 111 -8.85 -2.06 10.58
N TRP A 112 -7.70 -2.72 10.36
CA TRP A 112 -6.70 -2.26 9.39
C TRP A 112 -7.22 -2.22 7.94
N ARG A 113 -8.22 -3.03 7.56
CA ARG A 113 -8.81 -2.95 6.21
C ARG A 113 -9.63 -1.67 6.01
N ALA A 114 -10.36 -1.24 7.04
CA ALA A 114 -11.01 0.07 7.01
C ALA A 114 -9.97 1.20 6.91
N ALA A 115 -8.90 1.12 7.70
CA ALA A 115 -7.81 2.09 7.65
C ALA A 115 -7.15 2.15 6.26
N LEU A 116 -6.89 1.01 5.63
CA LEU A 116 -6.35 0.92 4.26
C LEU A 116 -7.28 1.57 3.22
N LYS A 117 -8.59 1.31 3.31
CA LYS A 117 -9.58 1.95 2.44
C LYS A 117 -9.50 3.47 2.54
N HIS A 118 -9.41 4.02 3.74
CA HIS A 118 -9.30 5.47 3.93
C HIS A 118 -7.93 6.01 3.49
N ALA A 119 -6.83 5.38 3.93
CA ALA A 119 -5.47 5.82 3.62
C ALA A 119 -5.16 5.84 2.12
N LEU A 120 -5.65 4.84 1.37
CA LEU A 120 -5.45 4.79 -0.08
C LEU A 120 -6.56 5.53 -0.85
N GLY A 121 -7.78 5.61 -0.32
CA GLY A 121 -8.90 6.26 -0.99
C GLY A 121 -8.94 7.79 -0.89
N ASP A 122 -8.12 8.39 -0.02
CA ASP A 122 -8.07 9.84 0.18
C ASP A 122 -6.99 10.52 -0.70
N VAL A 123 -7.29 11.73 -1.15
CA VAL A 123 -6.43 12.55 -2.03
C VAL A 123 -5.46 13.43 -1.22
N ALA A 124 -5.63 13.53 0.12
CA ALA A 124 -4.92 14.47 0.99
C ALA A 124 -3.38 14.54 0.82
N GLN A 125 -2.72 13.47 0.35
CA GLN A 125 -1.27 13.46 0.10
C GLN A 125 -0.83 14.20 -1.17
N SER A 126 -1.71 14.34 -2.17
CA SER A 126 -1.36 14.91 -3.48
C SER A 126 -1.17 16.43 -3.46
N GLU A 127 -1.92 17.15 -2.62
CA GLU A 127 -1.83 18.61 -2.56
C GLU A 127 -0.66 19.09 -1.67
N LEU A 128 -0.32 18.32 -0.64
CA LEU A 128 0.81 18.64 0.26
C LEU A 128 2.18 18.36 -0.37
N LEU A 129 2.24 17.42 -1.33
CA LEU A 129 3.46 17.02 -2.04
C LEU A 129 3.60 17.68 -3.42
N ALA A 130 2.66 18.53 -3.83
CA ALA A 130 2.83 19.34 -5.03
C ALA A 130 4.14 20.14 -4.88
N PRO A 131 5.10 20.04 -5.82
CA PRO A 131 6.31 20.83 -5.75
C PRO A 131 5.88 22.29 -5.69
N ARG A 132 6.16 22.97 -4.57
CA ARG A 132 6.00 24.42 -4.44
C ARG A 132 6.62 25.03 -5.69
N ALA A 133 5.78 25.50 -6.62
CA ALA A 133 6.25 26.30 -7.74
C ALA A 133 7.11 27.40 -7.12
N ARG A 134 8.36 27.54 -7.58
CA ARG A 134 9.37 28.45 -7.01
C ARG A 134 8.76 29.85 -6.87
N ARG A 135 8.21 30.15 -5.69
CA ARG A 135 7.80 31.49 -5.30
C ARG A 135 9.09 32.15 -4.83
N GLY A 136 9.56 33.13 -5.60
CA GLY A 136 10.79 33.85 -5.30
C GLY A 136 10.82 34.33 -3.85
N LYS A 137 11.97 34.16 -3.21
CA LYS A 137 12.24 34.68 -1.86
C LYS A 137 12.07 36.21 -1.84
N PRO A 138 11.34 36.79 -0.89
CA PRO A 138 11.83 37.96 -0.20
C PRO A 138 12.78 37.50 0.92
N GLU A 139 13.96 38.13 1.01
CA GLU A 139 14.84 38.00 2.17
C GLU A 139 14.12 38.53 3.41
N GLN A 140 14.00 37.69 4.44
CA GLN A 140 13.75 38.12 5.80
C GLN A 140 14.68 37.30 6.70
N GLU A 141 15.59 38.01 7.36
CA GLU A 141 16.49 37.47 8.38
C GLU A 141 15.66 36.74 9.45
N VAL A 142 15.80 35.42 9.51
CA VAL A 142 15.28 34.63 10.61
C VAL A 142 16.40 34.54 11.64
N ALA A 143 16.31 35.40 12.67
CA ALA A 143 16.98 35.12 13.93
C ALA A 143 16.56 33.71 14.36
N GLN A 144 17.54 32.81 14.48
CA GLN A 144 17.33 31.43 14.89
C GLN A 144 16.73 31.42 16.30
N ALA A 145 15.42 31.21 16.41
CA ALA A 145 14.82 30.79 17.66
C ALA A 145 15.15 29.30 17.84
N SER A 146 16.30 29.03 18.47
CA SER A 146 16.60 27.72 19.02
C SER A 146 15.51 27.39 20.05
N LEU A 147 14.79 26.29 19.82
CA LEU A 147 13.89 25.72 20.83
C LEU A 147 14.76 25.25 22.00
N GLY A 148 14.86 26.08 23.03
CA GLY A 148 15.53 25.76 24.29
C GLY A 148 14.79 24.65 25.04
N LEU A 149 15.00 23.41 24.60
CA LEU A 149 14.38 22.21 25.19
C LEU A 149 15.10 21.72 26.45
N PHE A 150 16.20 22.37 26.82
CA PHE A 150 16.86 22.22 28.11
C PHE A 150 17.06 23.63 28.64
N GLY A 151 16.36 23.97 29.72
CA GLY A 151 16.42 25.31 30.30
C GLY A 151 17.83 25.59 30.79
N ASP A 152 18.36 26.76 30.44
CA ASP A 152 19.53 27.31 31.13
C ASP A 152 19.06 27.79 32.52
N GLU A 153 19.26 26.94 33.53
CA GLU A 153 19.40 27.41 34.90
C GLU A 153 20.77 28.12 34.99
N ALA A 154 20.73 29.45 35.10
CA ALA A 154 21.87 30.21 35.59
C ALA A 154 21.52 30.79 36.98
N PRO A 155 22.43 30.71 37.97
CA PRO A 155 22.25 31.31 39.29
C PRO A 155 22.36 32.84 39.29
#